data_AF-A0A0U1UNW6-F1
#
_entry.id   AF-A0A0U1UNW6-F1
#
_cell.length_a   1.000
_cell.length_b   1.000
_cell.length_c   1.000
_cell.angle_alpha   90.00
_cell.angle_beta   90.00
_cell.angle_gamma   90.00
#
_symmetry.space_group_name_H-M   'P 1'
#
loop_
_entity.id
_entity.type
_entity.pdbx_description
1 polymer ?
#
loop_
_entity_poly.entity_id
_entity_poly.type
_entity_poly.pdbx_seq_one_letter_code
_entity_poly.pdbx_strand_id
1 'polypeptide(L)'
;SLTAMSERYGSVYQIQIGMRPVVVLSGSETVRQALIKQGEDFAGRPDLYTFKFINDGKSLAFSTDKAGVWRSRRKLAMSALRSFATVEGSTPEYSCALEEHVCKEGNYLVKQLTSVMEVSGSFDPFRHIVVSVANVICGMCFGRRYSHDDQELLSLVNMS
;
A
#
# COMPACT_ATOMS: atom_id res chain seq x y z
N SER A 1 -11.63 21.55 -7.79
CA SER A 1 -11.24 20.32 -7.06
C SER A 1 -12.40 19.88 -6.18
N LEU A 2 -12.41 18.62 -5.70
CA LEU A 2 -13.39 18.16 -4.69
C LEU A 2 -13.27 18.97 -3.38
N THR A 3 -12.06 19.42 -3.03
CA THR A 3 -11.84 20.30 -1.88
C THR A 3 -12.59 21.63 -2.02
N ALA A 4 -12.44 22.33 -3.15
CA ALA A 4 -13.13 23.61 -3.39
C ALA A 4 -14.67 23.46 -3.42
N MET A 5 -15.18 22.31 -3.87
CA MET A 5 -16.61 22.01 -3.80
C MET A 5 -17.09 21.85 -2.35
N SER A 6 -16.27 21.27 -1.47
CA SER A 6 -16.64 21.14 -0.05
C SER A 6 -16.74 22.47 0.69
N GLU A 7 -15.99 23.50 0.25
CA GLU A 7 -16.10 24.86 0.79
C GLU A 7 -17.45 25.51 0.44
N ARG A 8 -18.00 25.17 -0.73
CA ARG A 8 -19.28 25.72 -1.22
C ARG A 8 -20.49 24.92 -0.75
N TYR A 9 -20.41 23.60 -0.79
CA TYR A 9 -21.56 22.69 -0.56
C TYR A 9 -21.53 22.01 0.80
N GLY A 10 -20.47 22.21 1.59
CA GLY A 10 -20.30 21.63 2.91
C GLY A 10 -19.54 20.30 2.92
N SER A 11 -19.48 19.69 4.10
CA SER A 11 -18.70 18.48 4.37
C SER A 11 -19.30 17.19 3.78
N VAL A 12 -20.57 17.20 3.38
CA VAL A 12 -21.25 16.09 2.71
C VAL A 12 -21.97 16.65 1.50
N TYR A 13 -21.58 16.19 0.31
CA TYR A 13 -22.25 16.57 -0.93
C TYR A 13 -22.22 15.42 -1.93
N GLN A 14 -23.10 15.49 -2.93
CA GLN A 14 -23.22 14.46 -3.96
C GLN A 14 -22.80 15.03 -5.32
N ILE A 15 -22.07 14.21 -6.09
CA ILE A 15 -21.77 14.45 -7.50
C ILE A 15 -22.29 13.29 -8.35
N GLN A 16 -22.31 13.49 -9.67
CA GLN A 16 -22.64 12.44 -10.64
C GLN A 16 -21.42 12.17 -11.51
N ILE A 17 -21.00 10.91 -11.59
CA ILE A 17 -19.97 10.45 -12.53
C ILE A 17 -20.67 9.60 -13.59
N GLY A 18 -20.93 10.22 -14.75
CA GLY A 18 -21.81 9.62 -15.76
C GLY A 18 -23.21 9.39 -15.18
N MET A 19 -23.62 8.12 -15.08
CA MET A 19 -24.90 7.72 -14.49
C MET A 19 -24.81 7.29 -13.03
N ARG A 20 -23.62 7.38 -12.42
CA ARG A 20 -23.37 6.87 -11.07
C ARG A 20 -23.33 8.01 -10.05
N PRO A 21 -24.25 8.04 -9.07
CA PRO A 21 -24.16 8.98 -7.96
C PRO A 21 -22.97 8.64 -7.07
N VAL A 22 -22.23 9.66 -6.65
CA VAL A 22 -21.10 9.53 -5.72
C VAL A 22 -21.26 10.56 -4.61
N VAL A 23 -21.29 10.08 -3.37
CA VAL A 23 -21.26 10.94 -2.18
C VAL A 23 -19.80 11.20 -1.81
N VAL A 24 -19.46 12.46 -1.61
CA VAL A 24 -18.13 12.90 -1.19
C VAL A 24 -18.21 13.39 0.25
N LEU A 25 -17.34 12.83 1.09
CA LEU A 25 -17.17 13.23 2.48
C LEU A 25 -15.89 14.05 2.61
N SER A 26 -15.98 15.21 3.23
CA SER A 26 -14.87 16.13 3.47
C SER A 26 -14.86 16.60 4.92
N GLY A 27 -13.69 16.94 5.44
CA GLY A 27 -13.52 17.38 6.83
C GLY A 27 -13.36 16.23 7.83
N SER A 28 -12.54 16.47 8.85
CA SER A 28 -12.10 15.45 9.81
C SER A 28 -13.26 14.83 10.61
N GLU A 29 -14.18 15.64 11.13
CA GLU A 29 -15.30 15.13 11.95
C GLU A 29 -16.28 14.30 11.13
N THR A 30 -16.63 14.74 9.91
CA THR A 30 -17.51 14.00 9.02
C THR A 30 -16.89 12.67 8.58
N VAL A 31 -15.60 12.67 8.21
CA VAL A 31 -14.88 11.44 7.85
C VAL A 31 -14.76 10.50 9.05
N ARG A 32 -14.46 11.01 10.25
CA ARG A 32 -14.42 10.21 11.49
C ARG A 32 -15.80 9.65 11.83
N GLN A 33 -16.86 10.43 11.69
CA GLN A 33 -18.23 9.98 11.92
C GLN A 33 -18.56 8.78 11.01
N ALA A 34 -18.31 8.91 9.71
CA ALA A 34 -18.63 7.87 8.73
C ALA A 34 -17.73 6.63 8.86
N LEU A 35 -16.40 6.80 8.89
CA LEU A 35 -15.46 5.67 8.79
C LEU A 35 -15.13 5.01 10.13
N ILE A 36 -15.37 5.69 11.26
CA ILE A 36 -15.09 5.14 12.60
C ILE A 36 -16.40 4.88 13.35
N LYS A 37 -17.23 5.89 13.58
CA LYS A 37 -18.45 5.72 14.39
C LYS A 37 -19.51 4.88 13.67
N GLN A 38 -19.59 5.00 12.34
CA GLN A 38 -20.50 4.25 11.45
C GLN A 38 -19.73 3.31 10.51
N GLY A 39 -18.55 2.83 10.94
CA GLY A 39 -17.61 2.15 10.06
C GLY A 39 -18.17 0.94 9.33
N GLU A 40 -19.10 0.19 9.93
CA GLU A 40 -19.74 -0.98 9.28
C GLU A 40 -20.62 -0.56 8.10
N ASP A 41 -21.31 0.57 8.17
CA ASP A 41 -22.17 1.09 7.09
C ASP A 41 -21.33 1.54 5.88
N PHE A 42 -20.11 2.02 6.14
CA PHE A 42 -19.18 2.53 5.12
C PHE A 42 -18.04 1.56 4.77
N ALA A 43 -18.04 0.34 5.30
CA ALA A 43 -16.97 -0.64 5.08
C ALA A 43 -16.95 -1.20 3.65
N GLY A 44 -18.05 -1.08 2.92
CA GLY A 44 -18.25 -1.66 1.59
C GLY A 44 -17.27 -1.15 0.52
N ARG A 45 -17.27 -1.84 -0.62
CA ARG A 45 -16.58 -1.41 -1.84
C ARG A 45 -17.57 -1.32 -2.99
N PRO A 46 -17.43 -0.34 -3.89
CA PRO A 46 -18.26 -0.29 -5.09
C PRO A 46 -17.91 -1.44 -6.02
N ASP A 47 -18.91 -2.04 -6.67
CA ASP A 47 -18.66 -2.94 -7.82
C ASP A 47 -18.24 -2.09 -9.03
N LEU A 48 -16.94 -1.88 -9.18
CA LEU A 48 -16.33 -1.20 -10.32
C LEU A 48 -15.77 -2.24 -11.29
N TYR A 49 -15.94 -2.01 -12.60
CA TYR A 49 -15.45 -2.93 -13.63
C TYR A 49 -13.95 -3.21 -13.50
N THR A 50 -13.15 -2.18 -13.23
CA THR A 50 -11.69 -2.29 -13.04
C THR A 50 -11.30 -3.19 -11.86
N PHE A 51 -12.10 -3.23 -10.78
CA PHE A 51 -11.81 -4.05 -9.60
C PHE A 51 -11.91 -5.55 -9.89
N LYS A 52 -12.65 -5.95 -10.94
CA LYS A 52 -12.80 -7.35 -11.34
C LYS A 52 -11.51 -7.96 -11.91
N PHE A 53 -10.59 -7.12 -12.39
CA PHE A 53 -9.31 -7.57 -12.94
C PHE A 53 -8.21 -7.72 -11.88
N ILE A 54 -8.46 -7.31 -10.64
CA ILE A 54 -7.48 -7.41 -9.56
C ILE A 54 -7.67 -8.73 -8.82
N ASN A 55 -6.69 -9.63 -8.92
CA ASN A 55 -6.71 -10.94 -8.27
C ASN A 55 -8.01 -11.73 -8.60
N ASP A 56 -8.39 -11.76 -9.88
CA ASP A 56 -9.63 -12.37 -10.39
C ASP A 56 -10.90 -11.94 -9.65
N GLY A 57 -10.96 -10.67 -9.24
CA GLY A 57 -12.07 -10.10 -8.49
C GLY A 57 -12.16 -10.55 -7.03
N LYS A 58 -11.14 -11.26 -6.52
CA LYS A 58 -11.07 -11.80 -5.14
C LYS A 58 -10.14 -10.98 -4.24
N SER A 59 -9.75 -9.78 -4.66
CA SER A 59 -8.87 -8.89 -3.91
C SER A 59 -9.46 -8.50 -2.54
N LEU A 60 -8.67 -8.63 -1.47
CA LEU A 60 -9.05 -8.18 -0.13
C LEU A 60 -9.34 -6.67 -0.06
N ALA A 61 -8.66 -5.87 -0.88
CA ALA A 61 -8.76 -4.41 -0.85
C ALA A 61 -9.93 -3.86 -1.68
N PHE A 62 -10.26 -4.54 -2.80
CA PHE A 62 -11.15 -4.01 -3.84
C PHE A 62 -12.43 -4.82 -4.07
N SER A 63 -12.48 -6.09 -3.63
CA SER A 63 -13.68 -6.92 -3.82
C SER A 63 -14.83 -6.49 -2.92
N THR A 64 -16.06 -6.71 -3.40
CA THR A 64 -17.28 -6.64 -2.58
C THR A 64 -17.35 -7.85 -1.66
N ASP A 65 -17.60 -7.66 -0.36
CA ASP A 65 -17.73 -8.77 0.59
C ASP A 65 -19.06 -9.51 0.40
N LYS A 66 -19.06 -10.55 -0.44
CA LYS A 66 -20.29 -11.30 -0.77
C LYS A 66 -20.73 -12.31 0.30
N ALA A 67 -19.88 -12.64 1.28
CA ALA A 67 -20.11 -13.78 2.18
C ALA A 67 -19.57 -13.59 3.61
N GLY A 68 -19.27 -12.36 4.05
CA GLY A 68 -18.69 -12.10 5.38
C GLY A 68 -17.25 -12.60 5.55
N VAL A 69 -16.63 -13.07 4.46
CA VAL A 69 -15.28 -13.67 4.45
C VAL A 69 -14.20 -12.58 4.51
N TRP A 70 -14.53 -11.36 4.08
CA TRP A 70 -13.60 -10.24 4.08
C TRP A 70 -13.01 -9.97 5.47
N ARG A 71 -13.85 -10.00 6.52
CA ARG A 71 -13.41 -9.72 7.90
C ARG A 71 -12.36 -10.74 8.37
N SER A 72 -12.56 -12.02 8.06
CA SER A 72 -11.62 -13.10 8.41
C SER A 72 -10.31 -12.96 7.65
N ARG A 73 -10.34 -12.71 6.34
CA ARG A 73 -9.13 -12.49 5.53
C ARG A 73 -8.37 -11.24 5.96
N ARG A 74 -9.08 -10.16 6.28
CA ARG A 74 -8.50 -8.93 6.83
C ARG A 74 -7.81 -9.19 8.17
N LYS A 75 -8.46 -9.93 9.07
CA LYS A 75 -7.87 -10.28 10.37
C LYS A 75 -6.58 -11.09 10.19
N LEU A 76 -6.58 -12.09 9.30
CA LEU A 76 -5.41 -12.89 8.99
C LEU A 76 -4.24 -12.03 8.45
N ALA A 77 -4.51 -11.22 7.41
CA ALA A 77 -3.49 -10.36 6.81
C ALA A 77 -2.92 -9.34 7.80
N MET A 78 -3.79 -8.67 8.59
CA MET A 78 -3.34 -7.73 9.61
C MET A 78 -2.54 -8.40 10.72
N SER A 79 -2.90 -9.63 11.11
CA SER A 79 -2.16 -10.39 12.11
C SER A 79 -0.76 -10.75 11.61
N ALA A 80 -0.66 -11.22 10.36
CA ALA A 80 0.63 -11.54 9.74
C ALA A 80 1.51 -10.28 9.57
N LEU A 81 0.94 -9.15 9.16
CA LEU A 81 1.70 -7.91 9.05
C LEU A 81 2.22 -7.43 10.41
N ARG A 82 1.41 -7.53 11.47
CA ARG A 82 1.82 -7.18 12.83
C ARG A 82 2.92 -8.09 13.36
N SER A 83 2.90 -9.38 13.01
CA SER A 83 3.94 -10.29 13.50
C SER A 83 5.34 -9.89 13.05
N PHE A 84 5.53 -9.25 11.89
CA PHE A 84 6.87 -8.77 11.48
C PHE A 84 7.44 -7.65 12.35
N ALA A 85 6.59 -6.91 13.07
CA ALA A 85 7.02 -5.91 14.04
C ALA A 85 7.29 -6.49 15.44
N THR A 86 6.91 -7.76 15.68
CA THR A 86 7.08 -8.42 16.99
C THR A 86 8.00 -9.62 16.96
N VAL A 87 8.20 -10.25 15.79
CA VAL A 87 9.17 -11.33 15.60
C VAL A 87 10.56 -10.73 15.69
N GLU A 88 11.38 -11.34 16.55
CA GLU A 88 12.78 -10.95 16.74
C GLU A 88 13.56 -10.99 15.43
N GLY A 89 14.49 -10.06 15.26
CA GLY A 89 15.41 -10.08 14.15
C GLY A 89 16.30 -11.34 14.19
N SER A 90 16.87 -11.68 13.04
CA SER A 90 17.80 -12.81 12.92
C SER A 90 19.08 -12.61 13.75
N THR A 91 19.40 -11.35 14.07
CA THR A 91 20.52 -10.95 14.93
C THR A 91 20.03 -10.04 16.06
N PRO A 92 20.71 -10.04 17.22
CA PRO A 92 20.33 -9.22 18.39
C PRO A 92 20.49 -7.71 18.17
N GLU A 93 21.06 -7.29 17.03
CA GLU A 93 21.19 -5.88 16.65
C GLU A 93 19.86 -5.25 16.23
N TYR A 94 18.90 -6.05 15.78
CA TYR A 94 17.60 -5.58 15.28
C TYR A 94 16.49 -5.92 16.28
N SER A 95 15.66 -4.94 16.61
CA SER A 95 14.52 -5.09 17.51
C SER A 95 13.41 -5.98 16.93
N CYS A 96 13.28 -6.03 15.61
CA CYS A 96 12.31 -6.88 14.92
C CYS A 96 12.73 -7.19 13.48
N ALA A 97 12.10 -8.22 12.89
CA ALA A 97 12.31 -8.61 11.50
C ALA A 97 12.06 -7.46 10.50
N LEU A 98 11.08 -6.58 10.75
CA LEU A 98 10.84 -5.41 9.91
C LEU A 98 12.03 -4.44 9.93
N GLU A 99 12.58 -4.14 11.10
CA GLU A 99 13.76 -3.29 11.22
C GLU A 99 14.96 -3.90 10.49
N GLU A 100 15.18 -5.20 10.67
CA GLU A 100 16.25 -5.92 9.97
C GLU A 100 16.17 -5.74 8.44
N HIS A 101 14.99 -5.96 7.85
CA HIS A 101 14.80 -5.80 6.41
C HIS A 101 15.00 -4.35 5.96
N VAL A 102 14.47 -3.38 6.69
CA VAL A 102 14.58 -1.94 6.37
C VAL A 102 16.04 -1.48 6.48
N CYS A 103 16.75 -1.84 7.54
CA CYS A 103 18.15 -1.47 7.74
C CYS A 103 19.06 -2.09 6.68
N LYS A 104 18.85 -3.37 6.34
CA LYS A 104 19.61 -4.04 5.28
C LYS A 104 19.40 -3.38 3.93
N GLU A 105 18.15 -3.11 3.54
CA GLU A 105 17.83 -2.43 2.28
C GLU A 105 18.29 -0.96 2.28
N GLY A 106 18.18 -0.26 3.40
CA GLY A 106 18.66 1.12 3.53
C GLY A 106 20.17 1.23 3.35
N ASN A 107 20.94 0.35 4.00
CA ASN A 107 22.39 0.29 3.84
C ASN A 107 22.79 -0.05 2.40
N TYR A 108 22.05 -0.97 1.76
CA TYR A 108 22.29 -1.30 0.36
C TYR A 108 21.96 -0.13 -0.56
N LEU A 109 20.83 0.54 -0.35
CA LEU A 109 20.40 1.70 -1.13
C LEU A 109 21.44 2.81 -1.08
N VAL A 110 21.94 3.19 0.11
CA VAL A 110 22.98 4.22 0.26
C VAL A 110 24.22 3.85 -0.56
N LYS A 111 24.69 2.61 -0.48
CA LYS A 111 25.86 2.14 -1.28
C LYS A 111 25.60 2.25 -2.79
N GLN A 112 24.41 1.85 -3.24
CA GLN A 112 24.04 1.95 -4.65
C GLN A 112 23.98 3.39 -5.12
N LEU A 113 23.33 4.27 -4.36
CA LEU A 113 23.21 5.68 -4.72
C LEU A 113 24.58 6.34 -4.79
N THR A 114 25.46 6.09 -3.83
CA THR A 114 26.85 6.60 -3.87
C THR A 114 27.58 6.11 -5.11
N SER A 115 27.50 4.82 -5.43
CA SER A 115 28.17 4.25 -6.60
C SER A 115 27.67 4.85 -7.91
N VAL A 116 26.35 4.99 -8.09
CA VAL A 116 25.80 5.60 -9.30
C VAL A 116 26.18 7.07 -9.38
N MET A 117 26.17 7.78 -8.25
CA MET A 117 26.57 9.18 -8.16
C MET A 117 28.03 9.40 -8.60
N GLU A 118 28.94 8.52 -8.20
CA GLU A 118 30.35 8.55 -8.60
C GLU A 118 30.56 8.30 -10.11
N VAL A 119 29.73 7.46 -10.72
CA VAL A 119 29.87 7.07 -12.14
C VAL A 119 29.21 8.07 -13.10
N SER A 120 27.96 8.47 -12.84
CA SER A 120 27.16 9.22 -13.80
C SER A 120 26.94 10.69 -13.43
N GLY A 121 27.30 11.11 -12.22
CA GLY A 121 27.09 12.50 -11.80
C GLY A 121 25.61 12.91 -11.64
N SER A 122 24.66 11.98 -11.82
CA SER A 122 23.23 12.13 -11.52
C SER A 122 22.50 10.78 -11.68
N PHE A 123 21.34 10.63 -11.05
CA PHE A 123 20.49 9.44 -11.20
C PHE A 123 19.01 9.75 -10.89
N ASP A 124 18.11 8.89 -11.36
CA ASP A 124 16.70 8.90 -10.95
C ASP A 124 16.51 8.06 -9.67
N PRO A 125 16.15 8.67 -8.52
CA PRO A 125 15.99 7.94 -7.27
C PRO A 125 14.80 6.98 -7.29
N PHE A 126 13.80 7.19 -8.16
CA PHE A 126 12.57 6.40 -8.16
C PHE A 126 12.86 4.91 -8.35
N ARG A 127 13.65 4.56 -9.37
CA ARG A 127 14.00 3.17 -9.68
C ARG A 127 14.68 2.46 -8.50
N HIS A 128 15.62 3.12 -7.84
CA HIS A 128 16.36 2.51 -6.73
C HIS A 128 15.49 2.37 -5.47
N ILE A 129 14.67 3.39 -5.18
CA ILE A 129 13.77 3.37 -4.02
C ILE A 129 12.70 2.30 -4.17
N VAL A 130 12.05 2.20 -5.34
CA VAL A 130 10.95 1.23 -5.51
C VAL A 130 11.47 -0.20 -5.39
N VAL A 131 12.64 -0.52 -5.94
CA VAL A 131 13.24 -1.85 -5.78
C VAL A 131 13.61 -2.15 -4.33
N SER A 132 14.19 -1.18 -3.60
CA SER A 132 14.48 -1.36 -2.17
C SER A 132 13.21 -1.57 -1.33
N VAL A 133 12.14 -0.79 -1.58
CA VAL A 133 10.86 -0.97 -0.88
C VAL A 133 10.21 -2.31 -1.23
N ALA A 134 10.27 -2.70 -2.51
CA ALA A 134 9.77 -4.00 -2.95
C ALA A 134 10.53 -5.14 -2.26
N ASN A 135 11.86 -5.05 -2.14
CA ASN A 135 12.69 -6.03 -1.43
C ASN A 135 12.35 -6.16 0.06
N VAL A 136 11.99 -5.06 0.74
CA VAL A 136 11.49 -5.14 2.13
C VAL A 136 10.22 -5.99 2.19
N ILE A 137 9.24 -5.70 1.33
CA ILE A 137 7.98 -6.45 1.29
C ILE A 137 8.19 -7.90 0.81
N CYS A 138 9.06 -8.14 -0.17
CA CYS A 138 9.40 -9.49 -0.64
C CYS A 138 10.12 -10.31 0.45
N GLY A 139 10.99 -9.67 1.24
CA GLY A 139 11.62 -10.28 2.41
C GLY A 139 10.57 -10.74 3.42
N MET A 140 9.60 -9.87 3.73
CA MET A 140 8.51 -10.19 4.64
C MET A 140 7.57 -11.27 4.08
N CYS A 141 7.09 -11.13 2.86
CA CYS A 141 6.05 -12.01 2.30
C CYS A 141 6.58 -13.34 1.76
N PHE A 142 7.82 -13.37 1.26
CA PHE A 142 8.37 -14.53 0.55
C PHE A 142 9.69 -15.03 1.14
N GLY A 143 10.26 -14.35 2.13
CA GLY A 143 11.58 -14.69 2.67
C GLY A 143 12.71 -14.51 1.65
N ARG A 144 12.49 -13.70 0.60
CA ARG A 144 13.42 -13.53 -0.52
C ARG A 144 13.73 -12.08 -0.79
N ARG A 145 14.99 -11.82 -1.12
CA ARG A 145 15.51 -10.54 -1.59
C ARG A 145 16.00 -10.71 -3.02
N TYR A 146 15.63 -9.78 -3.90
CA TYR A 146 16.10 -9.73 -5.27
C TYR A 146 17.28 -8.77 -5.42
N SER A 147 18.09 -8.99 -6.47
CA SER A 147 19.10 -8.01 -6.87
C SER A 147 18.43 -6.74 -7.38
N HIS A 148 19.11 -5.59 -7.28
CA HIS A 148 18.57 -4.34 -7.85
C HIS A 148 18.55 -4.31 -9.38
N ASP A 149 19.30 -5.22 -10.00
CA ASP A 149 19.33 -5.44 -11.45
C ASP A 149 18.48 -6.65 -11.88
N ASP A 150 17.72 -7.23 -10.96
CA ASP A 150 16.87 -8.39 -11.23
C ASP A 150 15.76 -8.04 -12.23
N GLN A 151 15.78 -8.68 -13.40
CA GLN A 151 14.86 -8.36 -14.49
C GLN A 151 13.42 -8.77 -14.19
N GLU A 152 13.20 -9.80 -13.37
CA GLU A 152 11.85 -10.20 -12.97
C GLU A 152 11.24 -9.12 -12.10
N LEU A 153 11.93 -8.70 -11.03
CA LEU A 153 11.44 -7.66 -10.15
C LEU A 153 11.31 -6.31 -10.88
N LEU A 154 12.28 -5.95 -11.73
CA LEU A 154 12.23 -4.73 -12.53
C LEU A 154 11.08 -4.74 -13.53
N SER A 155 10.76 -5.88 -14.14
CA SER A 155 9.61 -5.99 -15.03
C SER A 155 8.29 -5.75 -14.29
N LEU A 156 8.19 -6.19 -13.02
CA LEU A 156 6.99 -5.95 -12.20
C LEU A 156 6.89 -4.50 -11.71
N VAL A 157 8.03 -3.91 -11.35
CA VAL A 157 8.11 -2.56 -10.79
C VAL A 157 7.97 -1.47 -11.85
N ASN A 158 8.52 -1.67 -13.04
CA ASN A 158 8.49 -0.69 -14.13
C ASN A 158 7.25 -0.81 -15.04
N MET A 159 6.23 -1.59 -14.65
CA MET A 159 4.95 -1.72 -15.37
C MET A 159 4.04 -0.47 -15.25
N SER A 160 4.62 0.72 -15.16
CA SER A 160 3.93 2.02 -15.08
C SER A 160 4.18 2.86 -16.33
#